data_AF-A0A1M3CYR9-F1
#
_entry.id   AF-A0A1M3CYR9-F1
#
_cell.length_a   1.000
_cell.length_b   1.000
_cell.length_c   1.000
_cell.angle_alpha   90.00
_cell.angle_beta   90.00
_cell.angle_gamma   90.00
#
_symmetry.space_group_name_H-M   'P 1'
#
loop_
_entity.id
_entity.type
_entity.pdbx_description
1 polymer ?
#
loop_
_entity_poly.entity_id
_entity_poly.type
_entity_poly.pdbx_seq_one_letter_code
_entity_poly.pdbx_strand_id
1 'polypeptide(L)'
;MATVFESLKSLSGYPVPQSALIRITVGRGLTLSAEATASVLRSQSYRLAEADLMKWLAKAPNVSQGGVSYSFSESEREQFKAEAEAIYEENGEGQTSSQYGYQGENL
;
A
#
# COMPACT_ATOMS: atom_id res chain seq x y z
N MET A 1 1.63 -4.09 -23.35
CA MET A 1 1.87 -2.92 -22.48
C MET A 1 1.24 -3.23 -21.14
N ALA A 2 1.96 -3.16 -20.03
CA ALA A 2 1.37 -3.40 -18.71
C ALA A 2 0.68 -2.11 -18.22
N THR A 3 -0.45 -2.26 -17.56
CA THR A 3 -1.22 -1.16 -16.95
C THR A 3 -0.93 -1.05 -15.45
N VAL A 4 -1.25 0.10 -14.85
CA VAL A 4 -1.17 0.28 -13.38
C VAL A 4 -2.01 -0.78 -12.65
N PHE A 5 -3.16 -1.16 -13.21
CA PHE A 5 -3.97 -2.28 -12.72
C PHE A 5 -3.18 -3.59 -12.60
N GLU A 6 -2.53 -4.00 -13.70
CA GLU A 6 -1.80 -5.27 -13.76
C GLU A 6 -0.58 -5.24 -12.84
N SER A 7 0.09 -4.09 -12.76
CA SER A 7 1.21 -3.87 -11.84
C SER A 7 0.77 -4.05 -10.38
N LEU A 8 -0.27 -3.35 -9.94
CA LEU A 8 -0.76 -3.45 -8.55
C LEU A 8 -1.30 -4.85 -8.23
N LYS A 9 -1.97 -5.50 -9.20
CA LYS A 9 -2.48 -6.86 -9.02
C LYS A 9 -1.35 -7.88 -8.90
N SER A 10 -0.17 -7.61 -9.47
CA SER A 10 0.99 -8.51 -9.37
C SER A 10 1.67 -8.51 -8.00
N LEU A 11 1.42 -7.50 -7.15
CA LEU A 11 2.00 -7.38 -5.80
C LEU A 11 1.52 -8.47 -4.83
N SER A 12 0.35 -9.06 -5.08
CA SER A 12 -0.23 -10.05 -4.19
C SER A 12 -0.99 -11.11 -4.97
N GLY A 13 -0.84 -12.38 -4.56
CA GLY A 13 -1.69 -13.47 -5.05
C GLY A 13 -3.13 -13.40 -4.53
N TYR A 14 -3.44 -12.52 -3.59
CA TYR A 14 -4.79 -12.39 -3.02
C TYR A 14 -5.77 -11.82 -4.06
N PRO A 15 -7.02 -12.33 -4.12
CA PRO A 15 -8.03 -11.82 -5.03
C PRO A 15 -8.56 -10.45 -4.57
N VAL A 16 -7.81 -9.39 -4.85
CA VAL A 16 -8.21 -8.01 -4.53
C VAL A 16 -9.36 -7.58 -5.46
N PRO A 17 -10.50 -7.09 -4.92
CA PRO A 17 -11.58 -6.56 -5.73
C PRO A 17 -11.13 -5.35 -6.56
N GLN A 18 -11.52 -5.29 -7.83
CA GLN A 18 -11.19 -4.15 -8.70
C GLN A 18 -11.66 -2.80 -8.14
N SER A 19 -12.80 -2.78 -7.43
CA SER A 19 -13.32 -1.59 -6.76
C SER A 19 -12.37 -1.05 -5.68
N ALA A 20 -11.63 -1.92 -4.99
CA ALA A 20 -10.63 -1.51 -4.01
C ALA A 20 -9.43 -0.84 -4.70
N LEU A 21 -8.94 -1.42 -5.80
CA LEU A 21 -7.84 -0.87 -6.58
C LEU A 21 -8.20 0.47 -7.23
N ILE A 22 -9.44 0.61 -7.74
CA ILE A 22 -9.94 1.89 -8.26
C ILE A 22 -9.95 2.95 -7.16
N ARG A 23 -10.50 2.63 -5.98
CA ARG A 23 -10.54 3.58 -4.86
C ARG A 23 -9.14 4.05 -4.44
N ILE A 24 -8.19 3.12 -4.34
CA ILE A 24 -6.79 3.41 -3.97
C ILE A 24 -6.14 4.30 -5.02
N THR A 25 -6.18 3.89 -6.30
CA THR A 25 -5.53 4.65 -7.38
C THR A 25 -6.12 6.04 -7.56
N VAL A 26 -7.46 6.17 -7.56
CA VAL A 26 -8.14 7.47 -7.63
C VAL A 26 -7.76 8.37 -6.44
N GLY A 27 -7.70 7.81 -5.22
CA GLY A 27 -7.27 8.56 -4.03
C GLY A 27 -5.85 9.11 -4.10
N ARG A 28 -4.98 8.48 -4.91
CA ARG A 28 -3.58 8.91 -5.15
C ARG A 28 -3.37 9.68 -6.45
N GLY A 29 -4.45 10.02 -7.15
CA GLY A 29 -4.39 10.77 -8.42
C GLY A 29 -3.90 9.93 -9.62
N LEU A 30 -3.98 8.59 -9.52
CA LEU A 30 -3.60 7.67 -10.58
C LEU A 30 -4.83 7.15 -11.33
N THR A 31 -4.61 6.81 -12.61
CA THR A 31 -5.62 6.15 -13.43
C THR A 31 -5.25 4.68 -13.59
N LEU A 32 -6.20 3.79 -13.26
CA LEU A 32 -5.99 2.34 -13.27
C LEU A 32 -5.63 1.78 -14.67
N SER A 33 -6.20 2.38 -15.72
CA SER A 33 -5.94 2.02 -17.12
C SER A 33 -4.72 2.73 -17.72
N ALA A 34 -4.04 3.58 -16.96
CA ALA A 34 -2.81 4.20 -17.43
C ALA A 34 -1.72 3.14 -17.59
N GLU A 35 -0.77 3.44 -18.47
CA GLU A 35 0.37 2.59 -18.70
C GLU A 35 1.35 2.64 -17.52
N ALA A 36 1.80 1.46 -17.09
CA ALA A 36 2.81 1.29 -16.05
C ALA A 36 4.22 1.53 -16.63
N THR A 37 4.51 2.78 -17.00
CA THR A 37 5.86 3.18 -17.42
C THR A 37 6.81 3.25 -16.22
N ALA A 38 8.13 3.17 -16.46
CA ALA A 38 9.13 3.30 -15.39
C ALA A 38 9.02 4.62 -14.61
N SER A 39 8.56 5.69 -15.25
CA SER A 39 8.31 6.97 -14.59
C SER A 39 7.10 6.91 -13.66
N VAL A 40 6.02 6.25 -14.08
CA VAL A 40 4.82 6.05 -13.24
C VAL A 40 5.15 5.16 -12.05
N LEU A 41 5.85 4.05 -12.26
CA LEU A 41 6.22 3.12 -11.18
C LEU A 41 7.17 3.73 -10.14
N ARG A 42 7.97 4.72 -10.53
CA ARG A 42 8.85 5.46 -9.60
C ARG A 42 8.19 6.70 -9.01
N SER A 43 6.97 7.04 -9.44
CA SER A 43 6.26 8.22 -8.94
C SER A 43 5.83 8.01 -7.49
N GLN A 44 5.83 9.10 -6.72
CA GLN A 44 5.34 9.11 -5.34
C GLN A 44 3.90 8.58 -5.24
N SER A 45 3.01 9.02 -6.13
CA SER A 45 1.62 8.55 -6.18
C SER A 45 1.50 7.04 -6.30
N TYR A 46 2.35 6.41 -7.12
CA TYR A 46 2.33 4.96 -7.29
C TYR A 46 2.84 4.24 -6.05
N ARG A 47 3.97 4.68 -5.49
CA ARG A 47 4.50 4.11 -4.24
C ARG A 47 3.49 4.20 -3.10
N LEU A 48 2.82 5.34 -2.95
CA LEU A 48 1.76 5.52 -1.95
C LEU A 48 0.53 4.63 -2.22
N ALA A 49 0.20 4.36 -3.48
CA ALA A 49 -0.85 3.40 -3.83
C ALA A 49 -0.47 1.96 -3.49
N GLU A 50 0.82 1.59 -3.61
CA GLU A 50 1.32 0.29 -3.12
C GLU A 50 1.18 0.17 -1.61
N ALA A 51 1.56 1.21 -0.86
CA ALA A 51 1.40 1.25 0.59
C ALA A 51 -0.08 1.12 1.02
N ASP A 52 -0.99 1.81 0.35
CA ASP A 52 -2.42 1.70 0.60
C ASP A 52 -2.95 0.27 0.33
N LEU A 53 -2.44 -0.38 -0.72
CA LEU A 53 -2.78 -1.76 -1.04
C LEU A 53 -2.25 -2.73 0.02
N MET A 54 -1.02 -2.56 0.47
CA MET A 54 -0.44 -3.36 1.57
C MET A 54 -1.25 -3.22 2.86
N LYS A 55 -1.65 -1.99 3.23
CA LYS A 55 -2.55 -1.75 4.37
C LYS A 55 -3.91 -2.43 4.20
N TRP A 56 -4.43 -2.46 2.97
CA TRP A 56 -5.67 -3.17 2.67
C TRP A 56 -5.49 -4.69 2.83
N LEU A 57 -4.40 -5.26 2.32
CA LEU A 57 -4.06 -6.69 2.42
C LEU A 57 -3.88 -7.13 3.87
N ALA A 58 -3.23 -6.32 4.71
CA ALA A 58 -3.07 -6.58 6.13
C ALA A 58 -4.41 -6.77 6.87
N LYS A 59 -5.50 -6.16 6.36
CA LYS A 59 -6.87 -6.25 6.90
C LYS A 59 -7.77 -7.21 6.12
N ALA A 60 -7.29 -7.77 5.01
CA ALA A 60 -8.11 -8.60 4.14
C ALA A 60 -8.53 -9.90 4.86
N PRO A 61 -9.78 -10.36 4.73
CA PRO A 61 -10.21 -11.61 5.35
C PRO A 61 -9.54 -12.81 4.69
N ASN A 62 -9.42 -13.91 5.42
CA ASN A 62 -9.05 -15.19 4.82
C ASN A 62 -10.23 -15.70 3.99
N VAL A 63 -9.98 -16.11 2.75
CA VAL A 63 -11.02 -16.56 1.80
C VAL A 63 -10.66 -17.95 1.30
N SER A 64 -11.63 -18.86 1.31
CA SER A 64 -11.49 -20.18 0.68
C SER A 64 -12.61 -20.36 -0.34
N GLN A 65 -12.26 -20.63 -1.60
CA GLN A 65 -13.21 -20.85 -2.68
C GLN A 65 -12.65 -21.88 -3.67
N GLY A 66 -13.47 -22.86 -4.06
CA GLY A 66 -13.11 -23.83 -5.11
C GLY A 66 -11.86 -24.67 -4.81
N GLY A 67 -11.55 -24.93 -3.54
CA GLY A 67 -10.36 -25.68 -3.12
C GLY A 67 -9.07 -24.85 -3.04
N VAL A 68 -9.12 -23.55 -3.36
CA VAL A 68 -8.01 -22.61 -3.17
C VAL A 68 -8.29 -21.75 -1.94
N SER A 69 -7.29 -21.64 -1.06
CA SER A 69 -7.37 -20.81 0.14
C SER A 69 -6.33 -19.69 0.07
N TYR A 70 -6.82 -18.46 0.26
CA TYR A 70 -6.01 -17.26 0.40
C TYR A 70 -6.09 -16.81 1.85
N SER A 71 -4.97 -16.92 2.56
CA SER A 71 -4.86 -16.51 3.96
C SER A 71 -3.50 -15.91 4.22
N PHE A 72 -3.46 -14.94 5.13
CA PHE A 72 -2.22 -14.37 5.65
C PHE A 72 -2.13 -14.69 7.14
N SER A 73 -0.95 -15.16 7.56
CA SER A 73 -0.56 -15.26 8.96
C SER A 73 -0.48 -13.89 9.61
N GLU A 74 -0.45 -13.85 10.95
CA GLU A 74 -0.32 -12.58 11.68
C GLU A 74 1.00 -11.88 11.36
N SER A 75 2.10 -12.62 11.22
CA SER A 75 3.40 -12.06 10.86
C SER A 75 3.42 -11.46 9.46
N GLU A 76 2.77 -12.09 8.46
CA GLU A 76 2.64 -11.50 7.12
C GLU A 76 1.80 -10.21 7.16
N ARG A 77 0.74 -10.17 7.98
CA ARG A 77 -0.08 -8.96 8.14
C ARG A 77 0.69 -7.84 8.83
N GLU A 78 1.57 -8.16 9.77
CA GLU A 78 2.47 -7.20 10.40
C GLU A 78 3.52 -6.67 9.41
N GLN A 79 4.10 -7.55 8.59
CA GLN A 79 5.04 -7.15 7.53
C GLN A 79 4.39 -6.19 6.54
N PHE A 80 3.17 -6.49 6.06
CA PHE A 80 2.45 -5.56 5.17
C PHE A 80 2.19 -4.19 5.81
N LYS A 81 1.93 -4.12 7.13
CA LYS A 81 1.77 -2.84 7.82
C LYS A 81 3.10 -2.08 7.91
N ALA A 82 4.17 -2.77 8.30
CA ALA A 82 5.49 -2.18 8.45
C ALA A 82 6.04 -1.67 7.10
N GLU A 83 5.89 -2.44 6.03
CA GLU A 83 6.28 -2.04 4.68
C GLU A 83 5.47 -0.82 4.19
N ALA A 84 4.16 -0.82 4.41
CA ALA A 84 3.32 0.32 4.07
C ALA A 84 3.76 1.58 4.84
N GLU A 85 4.04 1.45 6.15
CA GLU A 85 4.51 2.54 7.01
C GLU A 85 5.85 3.10 6.56
N ALA A 86 6.82 2.25 6.23
CA ALA A 86 8.10 2.68 5.66
C ALA A 86 7.92 3.47 4.36
N ILE A 87 7.03 3.03 3.47
CA ILE A 87 6.74 3.76 2.23
C ILE A 87 6.08 5.11 2.52
N TYR A 88 5.14 5.18 3.47
CA TYR A 88 4.54 6.46 3.86
C TYR A 88 5.61 7.42 4.41
N GLU A 89 6.48 6.95 5.30
CA GLU A 89 7.57 7.74 5.88
C GLU A 89 8.51 8.30 4.81
N GLU A 90 8.99 7.44 3.90
CA GLU A 90 9.86 7.85 2.80
C GLU A 90 9.22 8.87 1.85
N ASN A 91 7.89 8.89 1.76
CA ASN A 91 7.14 9.80 0.92
C ASN A 91 6.49 10.96 1.71
N GLY A 92 6.89 11.16 2.97
CA GLY A 92 6.46 12.30 3.80
C GLY A 92 5.05 12.22 4.37
N GLU A 93 4.40 11.05 4.28
CA GLU A 93 3.08 10.76 4.87
C GLU A 93 3.14 9.85 6.10
N GLY A 94 4.35 9.60 6.61
CA GLY A 94 4.57 8.89 7.85
C GLY A 94 3.87 9.59 9.02
N GLN A 95 3.49 8.82 10.05
CA GLN A 95 3.04 9.47 11.28
C GLN A 95 4.22 10.26 11.86
N THR A 96 4.13 11.58 11.86
CA THR A 96 5.02 12.40 12.66
C THR A 96 4.72 12.05 14.11
N SER A 97 5.54 11.19 14.72
CA SER A 97 5.64 11.18 16.17
C SER A 97 6.18 12.55 16.56
N SER A 98 5.28 13.50 16.79
CA SER A 98 5.62 14.78 17.42
C SER A 98 6.02 14.51 18.87
N GLN A 99 7.19 13.92 19.05
CA GLN A 99 7.90 13.94 20.32
C GLN A 99 8.62 15.30 20.40
N TYR A 100 7.85 16.39 20.53
CA TYR A 100 8.39 17.66 20.98
C TYR A 100 8.75 17.51 22.46
N GLY A 101 9.93 16.96 22.75
CA GLY A 101 10.56 17.09 24.05
C GLY A 101 10.97 18.55 24.22
N TYR A 102 10.27 19.29 25.07
CA TYR A 102 10.72 20.60 25.54
C TYR A 102 12.02 20.38 26.32
N GLN A 103 13.17 20.59 25.69
CA GLN A 103 14.45 20.68 26.41
C GLN A 103 14.49 22.08 27.02
N GLY A 104 14.03 22.19 28.27
CA GLY A 104 14.16 23.43 29.03
C GLY A 104 15.63 23.82 29.11
N GLU A 105 15.98 24.96 28.51
CA GLU A 105 17.25 25.61 28.77
C GLU A 105 17.24 26.03 30.25
N ASN A 106 18.11 25.42 31.05
CA ASN A 106 18.38 25.89 32.41
C ASN A 106 19.09 27.24 32.29
N LEU A 107 18.36 28.32 32.55
CA LEU A 107 18.88 29.64 32.90
C LEU A 107 19.26 29.70 34.38
#